data_AF-A0A7K0DEA8-F1
#
_entry.id   AF-A0A7K0DEA8-F1
#
_cell.length_a   1.000
_cell.length_b   1.000
_cell.length_c   1.000
_cell.angle_alpha   90.00
_cell.angle_beta   90.00
_cell.angle_gamma   90.00
#
_symmetry.space_group_name_H-M   'P 1'
#
loop_
_entity.id
_entity.type
_entity.pdbx_description
1 polymer ?
#
loop_
_entity_poly.entity_id
_entity_poly.type
_entity_poly.pdbx_seq_one_letter_code
_entity_poly.pdbx_strand_id
1 'polypeptide(L)'
;MPDNRIPPRGPLDGITVVTLEQAVAAPLATRQLADLGARVVKIERPGGDFARRYDKAVDGESSYFVWLNRGKESVELDVKQPGDRRLLDAMLAGADVFVQNLIPGAAERLGLDAATLRASRPELIHCSISGYGPEGPYRDKKAYDLLLQCETGLVMSTGTPDVPAKAGASFADIATGMYAYSGILTALYDRTHTGTGASLHVAMIDALGEWMSQPAYFSYGEPAPRRTAAKHPSISPYGPYRTADGTVFLGIQNEREWASLCRGVLGRPELEHDPRFGTNPDRVVHDAELTELLETEFATRDTDAVLELLDHAGIANARMRTPAEFTRHPQLTARDRWRTVDIPGGNMRALVPPVESDTWRPVMGAVPRPGQHTAALYAEFLSPASESDSLTGESDATTAGADATTAGADATAAGADATAAGAGATAVGSGAMAAGSGVTAVESGAMADELDATTGGSGAMTAAPDAATGDSERVHDGRH
;
A
#
# COMPACT_ATOMS: atom_id res chain seq x y z
N MET A 1 -21.66 34.43 2.94
CA MET A 1 -21.32 33.78 1.66
C MET A 1 -19.88 33.35 1.75
N PRO A 2 -19.55 32.05 1.79
CA PRO A 2 -18.17 31.64 1.62
C PRO A 2 -17.74 31.99 0.19
N ASP A 3 -16.58 32.61 0.12
CA ASP A 3 -15.97 33.20 -1.05
C ASP A 3 -15.65 32.13 -2.12
N ASN A 4 -16.17 32.29 -3.35
CA ASN A 4 -15.90 31.43 -4.51
C ASN A 4 -14.51 31.72 -5.12
N ARG A 5 -13.48 31.94 -4.28
CA ARG A 5 -12.13 32.27 -4.71
C ARG A 5 -11.27 31.02 -4.60
N ILE A 6 -10.88 30.50 -5.77
CA ILE A 6 -9.73 29.63 -6.08
C ILE A 6 -9.26 28.74 -4.91
N PRO A 7 -9.41 27.40 -4.96
CA PRO A 7 -8.93 26.54 -3.90
C PRO A 7 -7.47 26.89 -3.58
N PRO A 8 -7.07 26.99 -2.30
CA PRO A 8 -5.72 27.38 -1.95
C PRO A 8 -4.73 26.49 -2.71
N ARG A 9 -3.91 27.12 -3.57
CA ARG A 9 -2.89 26.46 -4.38
C ARG A 9 -2.00 25.64 -3.44
N GLY A 10 -1.96 24.33 -3.64
CA GLY A 10 -1.09 23.47 -2.85
C GLY A 10 0.39 23.71 -3.21
N PRO A 11 1.35 23.24 -2.38
CA PRO A 11 2.78 23.43 -2.66
C PRO A 11 3.26 22.87 -4.00
N LEU A 12 2.52 21.92 -4.59
CA LEU A 12 2.80 21.34 -5.90
C LEU A 12 1.86 21.86 -7.01
N ASP A 13 1.21 23.01 -6.80
CA ASP A 13 0.45 23.67 -7.87
C ASP A 13 1.33 23.91 -9.10
N GLY A 14 0.78 23.61 -10.27
CA GLY A 14 1.52 23.63 -11.54
C GLY A 14 2.33 22.38 -11.87
N ILE A 15 2.46 21.41 -10.95
CA ILE A 15 3.10 20.12 -11.24
C ILE A 15 2.08 19.15 -11.82
N THR A 16 2.38 18.61 -13.01
CA THR A 16 1.57 17.56 -13.66
C THR A 16 2.23 16.19 -13.54
N VAL A 17 1.52 15.24 -12.93
CA VAL A 17 1.92 13.85 -12.77
C VAL A 17 1.06 12.97 -13.66
N VAL A 18 1.66 12.25 -14.60
CA VAL A 18 0.99 11.19 -15.37
C VAL A 18 1.40 9.85 -14.79
N THR A 19 0.45 8.95 -14.58
CA THR A 19 0.78 7.68 -13.92
C THR A 19 0.07 6.46 -14.49
N LEU A 20 0.87 5.41 -14.74
CA LEU A 20 0.41 4.05 -15.04
C LEU A 20 0.64 3.18 -13.81
N GLU A 21 -0.30 3.29 -12.88
CA GLU A 21 -0.18 2.73 -11.54
C GLU A 21 -1.34 1.81 -11.17
N GLN A 22 -1.04 0.79 -10.37
CA GLN A 22 -2.00 -0.20 -9.90
C GLN A 22 -1.72 -0.59 -8.45
N ALA A 23 -2.72 -1.20 -7.79
CA ALA A 23 -2.61 -1.68 -6.41
C ALA A 23 -2.33 -0.56 -5.38
N VAL A 24 -1.14 -0.55 -4.74
CA VAL A 24 -0.90 0.21 -3.51
C VAL A 24 0.29 1.16 -3.59
N ALA A 25 1.50 0.68 -3.89
CA ALA A 25 2.73 1.49 -3.75
C ALA A 25 2.72 2.79 -4.59
N ALA A 26 2.57 2.70 -5.91
CA ALA A 26 2.49 3.88 -6.78
C ALA A 26 1.26 4.74 -6.48
N PRO A 27 0.03 4.16 -6.35
CA PRO A 27 -1.15 4.95 -5.99
C PRO A 27 -1.02 5.73 -4.68
N LEU A 28 -0.35 5.17 -3.66
CA LEU A 28 -0.08 5.88 -2.41
C LEU A 28 0.81 7.10 -2.66
N ALA A 29 1.92 6.92 -3.39
CA ALA A 29 2.87 7.98 -3.68
C ALA A 29 2.20 9.14 -4.44
N THR A 30 1.48 8.84 -5.52
CA THR A 30 0.85 9.87 -6.36
C THR A 30 -0.33 10.53 -5.67
N ARG A 31 -1.06 9.84 -4.79
CA ARG A 31 -2.11 10.47 -3.98
C ARG A 31 -1.56 11.43 -2.94
N GLN A 32 -0.36 11.19 -2.39
CA GLN A 32 0.30 12.19 -1.55
C GLN A 32 0.67 13.45 -2.35
N LEU A 33 1.12 13.29 -3.60
CA LEU A 33 1.38 14.43 -4.50
C LEU A 33 0.08 15.19 -4.83
N ALA A 34 -1.02 14.48 -5.10
CA ALA A 34 -2.34 15.09 -5.31
C ALA A 34 -2.84 15.83 -4.06
N ASP A 35 -2.65 15.25 -2.86
CA ASP A 35 -3.00 15.90 -1.60
C ASP A 35 -2.21 17.22 -1.40
N LEU A 36 -1.00 17.36 -1.98
CA LEU A 36 -0.21 18.60 -2.03
C LEU A 36 -0.51 19.52 -3.22
N GLY A 37 -1.51 19.21 -4.03
CA GLY A 37 -1.98 20.05 -5.13
C GLY A 37 -1.39 19.77 -6.51
N ALA A 38 -0.58 18.72 -6.67
CA ALA A 38 -0.18 18.28 -8.01
C ALA A 38 -1.41 17.78 -8.79
N ARG A 39 -1.46 18.06 -10.10
CA ARG A 39 -2.45 17.46 -10.98
C ARG A 39 -2.02 16.05 -11.30
N VAL A 40 -2.77 15.05 -10.85
CA VAL A 40 -2.45 13.63 -11.06
C VAL A 40 -3.43 13.00 -12.03
N VAL A 41 -2.94 12.62 -13.21
CA VAL A 41 -3.69 11.90 -14.25
C VAL A 41 -3.33 10.42 -14.19
N LYS A 42 -4.25 9.62 -13.63
CA LYS A 42 -4.15 8.16 -13.55
C LYS A 42 -4.69 7.54 -14.83
N ILE A 43 -3.78 6.87 -15.54
CA ILE A 43 -4.10 6.06 -16.70
C ILE A 43 -4.50 4.66 -16.23
N GLU A 44 -5.73 4.30 -16.53
CA GLU A 44 -6.28 2.98 -16.24
C GLU A 44 -6.47 2.21 -17.55
N ARG A 45 -6.34 0.89 -17.50
CA ARG A 45 -6.81 0.04 -18.61
C ARG A 45 -8.34 0.11 -18.69
N PRO A 46 -8.96 -0.27 -19.83
CA PRO A 46 -10.40 -0.48 -19.89
C PRO A 46 -10.86 -1.45 -18.80
N GLY A 47 -11.85 -1.05 -18.00
CA GLY A 47 -12.32 -1.78 -16.82
C GLY A 47 -11.55 -1.46 -15.53
N GLY A 48 -10.66 -0.47 -15.55
CA GLY A 48 -10.02 0.12 -14.37
C GLY A 48 -8.85 -0.68 -13.76
N ASP A 49 -8.23 -0.04 -12.77
CA ASP A 49 -7.34 -0.67 -11.80
C ASP A 49 -8.04 -1.87 -11.13
N PHE A 50 -7.33 -3.01 -10.99
CA PHE A 50 -7.93 -4.17 -10.33
C PHE A 50 -8.20 -3.94 -8.84
N ALA A 51 -7.51 -2.98 -8.19
CA ALA A 51 -7.73 -2.65 -6.79
C ALA A 51 -9.17 -2.17 -6.53
N ARG A 52 -9.88 -1.69 -7.56
CA ARG A 52 -11.32 -1.36 -7.49
C ARG A 52 -12.20 -2.55 -7.13
N ARG A 53 -11.70 -3.79 -7.26
CA ARG A 53 -12.44 -5.05 -7.05
C ARG A 53 -11.92 -5.90 -5.89
N TYR A 54 -11.02 -5.38 -5.05
CA TYR A 54 -10.50 -6.13 -3.89
C TYR A 54 -11.57 -6.40 -2.83
N ASP A 55 -12.46 -5.44 -2.61
CA ASP A 55 -13.61 -5.55 -1.73
C ASP A 55 -14.70 -4.54 -2.17
N LYS A 56 -15.76 -4.42 -1.36
CA LYS A 56 -16.86 -3.46 -1.55
C LYS A 56 -17.23 -2.76 -0.22
N ALA A 57 -16.27 -2.65 0.68
CA ALA A 57 -16.52 -2.35 2.09
C ALA A 57 -16.94 -0.89 2.36
N VAL A 58 -16.72 0.03 1.42
CA VAL A 58 -17.01 1.47 1.59
C VAL A 58 -18.07 1.89 0.58
N ASP A 59 -19.35 1.81 0.99
CA ASP A 59 -20.50 2.18 0.14
C ASP A 59 -20.48 1.55 -1.26
N GLY A 60 -20.06 0.28 -1.35
CA GLY A 60 -19.94 -0.46 -2.61
C GLY A 60 -18.60 -0.31 -3.33
N GLU A 61 -17.74 0.59 -2.86
CA GLU A 61 -16.37 0.80 -3.35
C GLU A 61 -15.33 0.00 -2.54
N SER A 62 -14.20 -0.28 -3.18
CA SER A 62 -13.06 -0.96 -2.56
C SER A 62 -12.34 -0.05 -1.56
N SER A 63 -12.12 -0.57 -0.34
CA SER A 63 -11.41 0.13 0.73
C SER A 63 -9.99 0.55 0.34
N TYR A 64 -9.28 -0.30 -0.42
CA TYR A 64 -7.97 0.03 -0.97
C TYR A 64 -8.06 1.16 -1.99
N PHE A 65 -9.02 1.10 -2.90
CA PHE A 65 -9.10 2.07 -3.99
C PHE A 65 -9.40 3.48 -3.47
N VAL A 66 -10.40 3.62 -2.59
CA VAL A 66 -10.80 4.92 -2.05
C VAL A 66 -9.71 5.54 -1.16
N TRP A 67 -8.95 4.73 -0.43
CA TRP A 67 -7.82 5.19 0.37
C TRP A 67 -6.72 5.83 -0.47
N LEU A 68 -6.52 5.33 -1.70
CA LEU A 68 -5.32 5.60 -2.51
C LEU A 68 -5.54 6.48 -3.73
N ASN A 69 -6.77 6.85 -4.09
CA ASN A 69 -7.03 7.49 -5.39
C ASN A 69 -7.82 8.79 -5.33
N ARG A 70 -8.00 9.35 -4.14
CA ARG A 70 -8.61 10.67 -3.98
C ARG A 70 -7.76 11.76 -4.64
N GLY A 71 -8.43 12.77 -5.19
CA GLY A 71 -7.80 13.93 -5.85
C GLY A 71 -7.23 13.66 -7.24
N LYS A 72 -7.37 12.46 -7.79
CA LYS A 72 -6.84 12.09 -9.11
C LYS A 72 -7.88 12.26 -10.21
N GLU A 73 -7.39 12.54 -11.42
CA GLU A 73 -8.14 12.40 -12.66
C GLU A 73 -7.96 10.97 -13.20
N SER A 74 -9.05 10.25 -13.45
CA SER A 74 -9.04 8.93 -14.11
C SER A 74 -9.35 9.03 -15.60
N VAL A 75 -8.53 8.37 -16.42
CA VAL A 75 -8.75 8.12 -17.85
C VAL A 75 -8.55 6.64 -18.16
N GLU A 76 -9.44 6.08 -18.97
CA GLU A 76 -9.32 4.69 -19.45
C GLU A 76 -8.70 4.67 -20.84
N LEU A 77 -7.54 4.02 -20.98
CA LEU A 77 -6.79 3.88 -22.23
C LEU A 77 -6.34 2.44 -22.44
N ASP A 78 -6.61 1.90 -23.63
CA ASP A 78 -5.83 0.78 -24.16
C ASP A 78 -4.63 1.35 -24.91
N VAL A 79 -3.48 1.42 -24.24
CA VAL A 79 -2.23 2.02 -24.76
C VAL A 79 -1.68 1.34 -26.03
N LYS A 80 -2.28 0.23 -26.47
CA LYS A 80 -1.98 -0.42 -27.75
C LYS A 80 -2.78 0.16 -28.91
N GLN A 81 -3.92 0.80 -28.64
CA GLN A 81 -4.71 1.47 -29.66
C GLN A 81 -4.01 2.78 -30.06
N PRO A 82 -3.83 3.04 -31.37
CA PRO A 82 -3.11 4.23 -31.83
C PRO A 82 -3.71 5.56 -31.31
N GLY A 83 -5.04 5.64 -31.19
CA GLY A 83 -5.73 6.84 -30.68
C GLY A 83 -5.42 7.11 -29.20
N ASP A 84 -5.53 6.08 -28.37
CA ASP A 84 -5.26 6.16 -26.93
C ASP A 84 -3.78 6.39 -26.66
N ARG A 85 -2.91 5.77 -27.47
CA ARG A 85 -1.47 6.02 -27.43
C ARG A 85 -1.15 7.48 -27.73
N ARG A 86 -1.78 8.07 -28.75
CA ARG A 86 -1.61 9.48 -29.08
C ARG A 86 -2.02 10.40 -27.93
N LEU A 87 -3.10 10.07 -27.21
CA LEU A 87 -3.50 10.82 -26.01
C LEU A 87 -2.46 10.69 -24.89
N LEU A 88 -1.98 9.48 -24.62
CA LEU A 88 -0.92 9.25 -23.63
C LEU A 88 0.34 10.05 -23.95
N ASP A 89 0.81 10.00 -25.19
CA ASP A 89 2.01 10.72 -25.62
C ASP A 89 1.83 12.25 -25.47
N ALA A 90 0.63 12.79 -25.77
CA ALA A 90 0.32 14.19 -25.58
C ALA A 90 0.33 14.60 -24.09
N MET A 91 -0.20 13.76 -23.20
CA MET A 91 -0.13 14.00 -21.76
C MET A 91 1.31 13.94 -21.24
N LEU A 92 2.11 12.97 -21.70
CA LEU A 92 3.52 12.84 -21.32
C LEU A 92 4.37 14.01 -21.81
N ALA A 93 4.05 14.60 -22.96
CA ALA A 93 4.73 15.78 -23.48
C ALA A 93 4.59 17.00 -22.54
N GLY A 94 3.51 17.09 -21.76
CA GLY A 94 3.28 18.14 -20.76
C GLY A 94 3.62 17.74 -19.32
N ALA A 95 3.99 16.49 -19.06
CA ALA A 95 4.19 15.99 -17.71
C ALA A 95 5.51 16.45 -17.09
N ASP A 96 5.47 16.73 -15.78
CA ASP A 96 6.65 16.94 -14.93
C ASP A 96 7.19 15.63 -14.37
N VAL A 97 6.27 14.74 -14.02
CA VAL A 97 6.56 13.45 -13.40
C VAL A 97 5.78 12.36 -14.12
N PHE A 98 6.46 11.26 -14.45
CA PHE A 98 5.84 10.03 -14.90
C PHE A 98 6.11 8.91 -13.90
N VAL A 99 5.06 8.29 -13.36
CA VAL A 99 5.15 7.20 -12.38
C VAL A 99 4.53 5.93 -12.92
N GLN A 100 5.25 4.81 -12.82
CA GLN A 100 4.70 3.51 -13.22
C GLN A 100 5.18 2.36 -12.33
N ASN A 101 4.34 1.34 -12.17
CA ASN A 101 4.66 0.08 -11.48
C ASN A 101 4.29 -1.16 -12.33
N LEU A 102 4.56 -1.09 -13.62
CA LEU A 102 4.33 -2.18 -14.56
C LEU A 102 5.30 -3.34 -14.29
N ILE A 103 4.94 -4.52 -14.77
CA ILE A 103 5.82 -5.70 -14.72
C ILE A 103 7.15 -5.42 -15.44
N PRO A 104 8.27 -6.06 -15.01
CA PRO A 104 9.58 -5.88 -15.65
C PRO A 104 9.52 -6.03 -17.18
N GLY A 105 10.20 -5.13 -17.89
CA GLY A 105 10.27 -5.10 -19.35
C GLY A 105 9.03 -4.53 -20.05
N ALA A 106 7.92 -4.24 -19.34
CA ALA A 106 6.72 -3.71 -19.97
C ALA A 106 6.83 -2.24 -20.36
N ALA A 107 7.48 -1.41 -19.53
CA ALA A 107 7.69 0.00 -19.84
C ALA A 107 8.55 0.15 -21.10
N GLU A 108 9.64 -0.62 -21.21
CA GLU A 108 10.55 -0.64 -22.36
C GLU A 108 9.83 -1.04 -23.64
N ARG A 109 9.02 -2.12 -23.62
CA ARG A 109 8.23 -2.52 -24.79
C ARG A 109 7.21 -1.47 -25.23
N LEU A 110 6.74 -0.63 -24.31
CA LEU A 110 5.81 0.45 -24.59
C LEU A 110 6.53 1.76 -24.96
N GLY A 111 7.85 1.84 -24.83
CA GLY A 111 8.63 3.08 -24.99
C GLY A 111 8.35 4.10 -23.89
N LEU A 112 8.00 3.62 -22.69
CA LEU A 112 7.69 4.41 -21.50
C LEU A 112 8.79 4.29 -20.42
N ASP A 113 9.93 3.72 -20.77
CA ASP A 113 11.09 3.65 -19.88
C ASP A 113 11.80 5.02 -19.80
N ALA A 114 12.65 5.15 -18.78
CA ALA A 114 13.34 6.40 -18.51
C ALA A 114 14.29 6.83 -19.63
N ALA A 115 14.99 5.89 -20.27
CA ALA A 115 15.93 6.21 -21.34
C ALA A 115 15.20 6.75 -22.57
N THR A 116 14.08 6.13 -22.95
CA THR A 116 13.24 6.58 -24.06
C THR A 116 12.61 7.94 -23.79
N LEU A 117 11.91 8.10 -22.66
CA LEU A 117 11.16 9.34 -22.39
C LEU A 117 12.07 10.54 -22.12
N ARG A 118 13.19 10.33 -21.40
CA ARG A 118 14.07 11.43 -21.03
C ARG A 118 15.04 11.84 -22.14
N ALA A 119 15.20 11.05 -23.20
CA ALA A 119 15.99 11.45 -24.37
C ALA A 119 15.40 12.71 -25.05
N SER A 120 14.07 12.85 -25.07
CA SER A 120 13.39 14.05 -25.58
C SER A 120 12.99 15.04 -24.49
N ARG A 121 12.91 14.59 -23.23
CA ARG A 121 12.47 15.37 -22.06
C ARG A 121 13.46 15.23 -20.89
N PRO A 122 14.67 15.81 -20.96
CA PRO A 122 15.68 15.67 -19.90
C PRO A 122 15.22 16.15 -18.52
N GLU A 123 14.27 17.10 -18.47
CA GLU A 123 13.59 17.66 -17.30
C GLU A 123 12.54 16.75 -16.65
N LEU A 124 12.09 15.69 -17.35
CA LEU A 124 11.10 14.76 -16.84
C LEU A 124 11.67 13.95 -15.67
N ILE A 125 10.89 13.84 -14.60
CA ILE A 125 11.17 12.90 -13.51
C ILE A 125 10.45 11.59 -13.82
N HIS A 126 11.20 10.54 -14.08
CA HIS A 126 10.68 9.20 -14.29
C HIS A 126 10.81 8.40 -12.99
N CYS A 127 9.73 7.79 -12.52
CA CYS A 127 9.73 6.92 -11.35
C CYS A 127 9.19 5.54 -11.70
N SER A 128 10.06 4.54 -11.58
CA SER A 128 9.74 3.12 -11.77
C SER A 128 9.71 2.43 -10.42
N ILE A 129 8.61 1.73 -10.13
CA ILE A 129 8.48 0.88 -8.94
C ILE A 129 8.47 -0.58 -9.39
N SER A 130 9.29 -1.41 -8.75
CA SER A 130 9.34 -2.85 -9.01
C SER A 130 9.52 -3.65 -7.72
N GLY A 131 9.34 -4.97 -7.79
CA GLY A 131 9.51 -5.85 -6.62
C GLY A 131 10.93 -5.91 -6.09
N TYR A 132 11.86 -6.25 -6.99
CA TYR A 132 13.24 -6.60 -6.65
C TYR A 132 14.30 -5.71 -7.35
N GLY A 133 13.87 -4.60 -7.96
CA GLY A 133 14.76 -3.74 -8.72
C GLY A 133 14.99 -4.21 -10.18
N PRO A 134 15.81 -3.47 -10.95
CA PRO A 134 16.05 -3.74 -12.37
C PRO A 134 17.11 -4.82 -12.64
N GLU A 135 17.85 -5.27 -11.61
CA GLU A 135 18.99 -6.18 -11.72
C GLU A 135 18.89 -7.33 -10.69
N GLY A 136 19.80 -8.30 -10.80
CA GLY A 136 19.90 -9.42 -9.86
C GLY A 136 18.99 -10.62 -10.20
N PRO A 137 19.10 -11.71 -9.42
CA PRO A 137 18.46 -12.99 -9.73
C PRO A 137 16.93 -12.97 -9.65
N TYR A 138 16.35 -12.01 -8.92
CA TYR A 138 14.90 -11.86 -8.76
C TYR A 138 14.28 -10.74 -9.57
N ARG A 139 15.04 -10.16 -10.52
CA ARG A 139 14.56 -9.11 -11.43
C ARG A 139 13.18 -9.40 -12.04
N ASP A 140 12.97 -10.62 -12.53
CA ASP A 140 11.73 -11.02 -13.21
C ASP A 140 10.74 -11.75 -12.28
N LYS A 141 11.04 -11.84 -10.97
CA LYS A 141 10.17 -12.50 -9.96
C LYS A 141 8.98 -11.61 -9.64
N LYS A 142 7.78 -12.19 -9.59
CA LYS A 142 6.57 -11.48 -9.14
C LYS A 142 6.70 -11.11 -7.67
N ALA A 143 6.23 -9.91 -7.35
CA ALA A 143 6.24 -9.34 -6.02
C ALA A 143 4.85 -8.90 -5.63
N TYR A 144 4.48 -9.23 -4.39
CA TYR A 144 3.32 -8.71 -3.70
C TYR A 144 3.73 -8.46 -2.25
N ASP A 145 3.05 -7.55 -1.57
CA ASP A 145 3.36 -7.14 -0.21
C ASP A 145 3.74 -8.30 0.72
N LEU A 146 2.82 -9.26 0.91
CA LEU A 146 3.03 -10.41 1.79
C LEU A 146 4.27 -11.24 1.40
N LEU A 147 4.51 -11.44 0.11
CA LEU A 147 5.69 -12.20 -0.35
C LEU A 147 6.98 -11.47 0.02
N LEU A 148 6.99 -10.14 -0.06
CA LEU A 148 8.14 -9.33 0.34
C LEU A 148 8.28 -9.25 1.85
N GLN A 149 7.18 -9.28 2.61
CA GLN A 149 7.26 -9.46 4.07
C GLN A 149 7.92 -10.79 4.47
N CYS A 150 7.71 -11.86 3.68
CA CYS A 150 8.42 -13.12 3.89
C CYS A 150 9.92 -12.98 3.59
N GLU A 151 10.26 -12.40 2.44
CA GLU A 151 11.65 -12.34 1.96
C GLU A 151 12.55 -11.40 2.78
N THR A 152 11.95 -10.39 3.41
CA THR A 152 12.65 -9.44 4.32
C THR A 152 12.68 -9.90 5.78
N GLY A 153 12.07 -11.06 6.11
CA GLY A 153 12.03 -11.59 7.47
C GLY A 153 11.02 -10.91 8.41
N LEU A 154 10.17 -10.00 7.92
CA LEU A 154 9.13 -9.35 8.73
C LEU A 154 8.13 -10.37 9.30
N VAL A 155 7.70 -11.35 8.48
CA VAL A 155 6.81 -12.43 8.94
C VAL A 155 7.46 -13.26 10.04
N MET A 156 8.76 -13.54 9.93
CA MET A 156 9.49 -14.31 10.95
C MET A 156 9.74 -13.53 12.25
N SER A 157 9.69 -12.19 12.17
CA SER A 157 9.85 -11.28 13.31
C SER A 157 8.52 -10.95 14.00
N THR A 158 7.38 -11.37 13.43
CA THR A 158 6.04 -11.00 13.90
C THR A 158 5.23 -12.26 14.21
N GLY A 159 4.41 -12.23 15.26
CA GLY A 159 3.54 -13.36 15.64
C GLY A 159 3.78 -13.83 17.07
N THR A 160 3.21 -14.98 17.43
CA THR A 160 3.45 -15.60 18.73
C THR A 160 4.79 -16.35 18.72
N PRO A 161 5.31 -16.79 19.88
CA PRO A 161 6.48 -17.65 19.92
C PRO A 161 6.36 -18.86 18.98
N ASP A 162 5.17 -19.45 18.92
CA ASP A 162 4.91 -20.68 18.17
C ASP A 162 4.55 -20.43 16.69
N VAL A 163 3.87 -19.33 16.37
CA VAL A 163 3.28 -19.10 15.05
C VAL A 163 3.69 -17.74 14.49
N PRO A 164 4.40 -17.69 13.34
CA PRO A 164 4.68 -16.44 12.66
C PRO A 164 3.40 -15.84 12.07
N ALA A 165 3.34 -14.52 11.97
CA ALA A 165 2.19 -13.79 11.46
C ALA A 165 2.65 -12.68 10.52
N LYS A 166 1.86 -12.40 9.49
CA LYS A 166 2.08 -11.20 8.67
C LYS A 166 1.70 -9.95 9.44
N ALA A 167 2.31 -8.82 9.08
CA ALA A 167 1.78 -7.54 9.50
C ALA A 167 0.40 -7.29 8.86
N GLY A 168 -0.49 -6.63 9.60
CA GLY A 168 -1.88 -6.42 9.18
C GLY A 168 -1.99 -5.58 7.90
N ALA A 169 -1.27 -4.46 7.85
CA ALA A 169 -1.23 -3.52 6.72
C ALA A 169 -0.24 -3.94 5.62
N SER A 170 -0.33 -3.28 4.46
CA SER A 170 0.56 -3.49 3.30
C SER A 170 1.92 -2.78 3.51
N PHE A 171 2.76 -3.32 4.39
CA PHE A 171 4.00 -2.66 4.83
C PHE A 171 5.02 -2.43 3.70
N ALA A 172 5.24 -3.41 2.83
CA ALA A 172 6.16 -3.28 1.71
C ALA A 172 5.66 -2.20 0.73
N ASP A 173 4.36 -2.22 0.41
CA ASP A 173 3.78 -1.23 -0.48
C ASP A 173 3.82 0.18 0.12
N ILE A 174 3.50 0.32 1.41
CA ILE A 174 3.50 1.61 2.10
C ILE A 174 4.92 2.16 2.16
N ALA A 175 5.90 1.35 2.56
CA ALA A 175 7.31 1.76 2.58
C ALA A 175 7.75 2.24 1.19
N THR A 176 7.45 1.46 0.16
CA THR A 176 7.80 1.76 -1.23
C THR A 176 7.13 3.03 -1.72
N GLY A 177 5.84 3.21 -1.45
CA GLY A 177 5.10 4.42 -1.79
C GLY A 177 5.66 5.66 -1.09
N MET A 178 6.12 5.54 0.17
CA MET A 178 6.76 6.63 0.89
C MET A 178 8.14 7.00 0.30
N TYR A 179 8.96 6.03 -0.08
CA TYR A 179 10.25 6.29 -0.75
C TYR A 179 10.09 6.82 -2.18
N ALA A 180 9.08 6.36 -2.93
CA ALA A 180 8.76 6.93 -4.23
C ALA A 180 8.29 8.39 -4.10
N TYR A 181 7.40 8.67 -3.15
CA TYR A 181 6.94 10.03 -2.85
C TYR A 181 8.09 10.97 -2.46
N SER A 182 8.94 10.57 -1.50
CA SER A 182 10.07 11.41 -1.07
C SER A 182 11.13 11.55 -2.16
N GLY A 183 11.40 10.50 -2.93
CA GLY A 183 12.30 10.54 -4.09
C GLY A 183 11.82 11.51 -5.17
N ILE A 184 10.52 11.50 -5.49
CA ILE A 184 9.93 12.45 -6.45
C ILE A 184 10.04 13.89 -5.94
N LEU A 185 9.72 14.16 -4.67
CA LEU A 185 9.88 15.50 -4.10
C LEU A 185 11.34 15.97 -4.12
N THR A 186 12.28 15.07 -3.81
CA THR A 186 13.72 15.35 -3.87
C THR A 186 14.14 15.70 -5.29
N ALA A 187 13.71 14.92 -6.29
CA ALA A 187 14.01 15.18 -7.69
C ALA A 187 13.36 16.48 -8.20
N LEU A 188 12.13 16.79 -7.77
CA LEU A 188 11.47 18.06 -8.09
C LEU A 188 12.25 19.24 -7.52
N TYR A 189 12.73 19.14 -6.28
CA TYR A 189 13.55 20.16 -5.64
C TYR A 189 14.90 20.31 -6.36
N ASP A 190 15.63 19.22 -6.61
CA ASP A 190 16.92 19.25 -7.31
C ASP A 190 16.80 19.85 -8.72
N ARG A 191 15.73 19.52 -9.45
CA ARG A 191 15.43 20.09 -10.77
C ARG A 191 15.33 21.61 -10.76
N THR A 192 14.96 22.24 -9.63
CA THR A 192 14.95 23.72 -9.53
C THR A 192 16.35 24.33 -9.60
N HIS A 193 17.37 23.56 -9.27
CA HIS A 193 18.77 23.98 -9.33
C HIS A 193 19.45 23.53 -10.63
N THR A 194 19.16 22.32 -11.09
CA THR A 194 19.85 21.69 -12.22
C THR A 194 19.15 21.90 -13.56
N GLY A 195 17.86 22.26 -13.55
CA GLY A 195 16.99 22.27 -14.72
C GLY A 195 16.72 20.88 -15.32
N THR A 196 17.24 19.81 -14.71
CA THR A 196 17.20 18.45 -15.24
C THR A 196 16.41 17.56 -14.28
N GLY A 197 15.64 16.62 -14.81
CA GLY A 197 14.88 15.65 -14.02
C GLY A 197 15.75 14.49 -13.52
N ALA A 198 15.10 13.43 -13.04
CA ALA A 198 15.76 12.24 -12.52
C ALA A 198 15.09 10.95 -13.00
N SER A 199 15.85 9.86 -13.03
CA SER A 199 15.34 8.51 -13.24
C SER A 199 15.42 7.79 -11.90
N LEU A 200 14.27 7.48 -11.33
CA LEU A 200 14.14 6.89 -10.01
C LEU A 200 13.68 5.44 -10.16
N HIS A 201 14.37 4.53 -9.48
CA HIS A 201 13.98 3.14 -9.37
C HIS A 201 13.80 2.82 -7.88
N VAL A 202 12.60 2.43 -7.48
CA VAL A 202 12.29 2.07 -6.09
C VAL A 202 11.89 0.60 -6.05
N ALA A 203 12.76 -0.24 -5.48
CA ALA A 203 12.46 -1.65 -5.30
C ALA A 203 11.74 -1.87 -3.96
N MET A 204 10.70 -2.70 -3.98
CA MET A 204 9.95 -3.04 -2.77
C MET A 204 10.81 -3.77 -1.74
N ILE A 205 11.74 -4.61 -2.20
CA ILE A 205 12.70 -5.31 -1.34
C ILE A 205 13.63 -4.33 -0.60
N ASP A 206 14.11 -3.28 -1.27
CA ASP A 206 14.98 -2.27 -0.66
C ASP A 206 14.21 -1.43 0.35
N ALA A 207 13.00 -1.00 -0.02
CA ALA A 207 12.15 -0.17 0.82
C ALA A 207 11.75 -0.86 2.13
N LEU A 208 11.30 -2.12 2.05
CA LEU A 208 10.96 -2.88 3.26
C LEU A 208 12.22 -3.36 3.99
N GLY A 209 13.29 -3.70 3.26
CA GLY A 209 14.58 -4.05 3.82
C GLY A 209 15.13 -2.95 4.73
N GLU A 210 15.02 -1.69 4.33
CA GLU A 210 15.42 -0.54 5.14
C GLU A 210 14.64 -0.45 6.46
N TRP A 211 13.33 -0.72 6.46
CA TRP A 211 12.53 -0.76 7.69
C TRP A 211 12.87 -1.97 8.57
N MET A 212 13.45 -3.01 7.99
CA MET A 212 13.93 -4.21 8.67
C MET A 212 15.39 -4.11 9.12
N SER A 213 16.08 -2.98 8.90
CA SER A 213 17.49 -2.79 9.27
C SER A 213 17.76 -3.03 10.76
N GLN A 214 16.92 -2.51 11.67
CA GLN A 214 17.13 -2.73 13.10
C GLN A 214 16.96 -4.20 13.52
N PRO A 215 15.87 -4.92 13.14
CA PRO A 215 15.77 -6.36 13.38
C PRO A 215 16.91 -7.15 12.74
N ALA A 216 17.35 -6.77 11.54
CA ALA A 216 18.47 -7.42 10.86
C ALA A 216 19.78 -7.24 11.64
N TYR A 217 20.06 -6.05 12.17
CA TYR A 217 21.26 -5.83 12.99
C TYR A 217 21.21 -6.51 14.34
N PHE A 218 20.02 -6.64 14.94
CA PHE A 218 19.83 -7.42 16.16
C PHE A 218 20.25 -8.89 15.96
N SER A 219 20.08 -9.42 14.75
CA SER A 219 20.46 -10.81 14.42
C SER A 219 21.97 -11.11 14.52
N TYR A 220 22.83 -10.08 14.57
CA TYR A 220 24.27 -10.28 14.79
C TYR A 220 24.60 -10.73 16.22
N GLY A 221 23.77 -10.39 17.20
CA GLY A 221 23.96 -10.76 18.62
C GLY A 221 23.07 -11.91 19.09
N GLU A 222 21.90 -12.08 18.48
CA GLU A 222 20.91 -13.11 18.81
C GLU A 222 20.45 -13.79 17.51
N PRO A 223 20.60 -15.12 17.35
CA PRO A 223 20.40 -15.79 16.07
C PRO A 223 18.94 -15.76 15.55
N ALA A 224 17.95 -15.40 16.37
CA ALA A 224 16.58 -15.18 15.91
C ALA A 224 15.87 -14.10 16.75
N PRO A 225 15.13 -13.16 16.12
CA PRO A 225 14.27 -12.25 16.86
C PRO A 225 13.20 -13.04 17.61
N ARG A 226 13.04 -12.76 18.90
CA ARG A 226 11.99 -13.35 19.72
C ARG A 226 10.64 -12.77 19.28
N ARG A 227 9.79 -13.61 18.70
CA ARG A 227 8.38 -13.27 18.46
C ARG A 227 7.63 -13.25 19.79
N THR A 228 7.16 -12.08 20.18
CA THR A 228 6.56 -11.82 21.51
C THR A 228 5.08 -11.47 21.44
N ALA A 229 4.40 -11.85 20.35
CA ALA A 229 3.05 -11.41 20.03
C ALA A 229 2.94 -9.87 20.06
N ALA A 230 2.20 -9.31 21.02
CA ALA A 230 2.02 -7.87 21.15
C ALA A 230 2.91 -7.22 22.24
N LYS A 231 3.80 -7.99 22.89
CA LYS A 231 4.76 -7.46 23.88
C LYS A 231 6.04 -6.95 23.20
N HIS A 232 6.71 -6.00 23.82
CA HIS A 232 8.04 -5.56 23.38
C HIS A 232 9.08 -6.66 23.64
N PRO A 233 10.01 -6.95 22.71
CA PRO A 233 10.93 -8.08 22.84
C PRO A 233 12.01 -7.91 23.91
N SER A 234 12.36 -6.66 24.25
CA SER A 234 13.52 -6.35 25.11
C SER A 234 13.19 -5.51 26.34
N ILE A 235 11.92 -5.18 26.57
CA ILE A 235 11.50 -4.27 27.65
C ILE A 235 10.29 -4.89 28.34
N SER A 236 10.32 -4.97 29.67
CA SER A 236 9.20 -5.44 30.47
C SER A 236 9.02 -4.57 31.72
N PRO A 237 7.77 -4.24 32.12
CA PRO A 237 6.53 -4.55 31.42
C PRO A 237 6.30 -3.60 30.23
N TYR A 238 6.07 -4.17 29.05
CA TYR A 238 5.70 -3.42 27.85
C TYR A 238 4.84 -4.28 26.91
N GLY A 239 3.53 -4.08 26.98
CA GLY A 239 2.56 -4.85 26.19
C GLY A 239 1.16 -4.87 26.80
N PRO A 240 0.32 -5.83 26.40
CA PRO A 240 -1.04 -6.00 26.92
C PRO A 240 -1.07 -6.64 28.31
N TYR A 241 -1.97 -6.15 29.16
CA TYR A 241 -2.33 -6.73 30.45
C TYR A 241 -3.85 -6.73 30.62
N ARG A 242 -4.42 -7.86 31.01
CA ARG A 242 -5.86 -8.03 31.20
C ARG A 242 -6.40 -7.18 32.36
N THR A 243 -7.59 -6.64 32.16
CA THR A 243 -8.40 -5.93 33.16
C THR A 243 -9.73 -6.67 33.36
N ALA A 244 -10.63 -6.16 34.21
CA ALA A 244 -11.93 -6.80 34.47
C ALA A 244 -12.81 -6.94 33.21
N ASP A 245 -12.73 -5.99 32.27
CA ASP A 245 -13.60 -5.89 31.10
C ASP A 245 -12.84 -5.84 29.76
N GLY A 246 -11.50 -5.91 29.78
CA GLY A 246 -10.71 -5.73 28.57
C GLY A 246 -9.20 -5.91 28.76
N THR A 247 -8.44 -5.02 28.14
CA THR A 247 -6.97 -5.07 28.10
C THR A 247 -6.42 -3.66 28.03
N VAL A 248 -5.47 -3.37 28.91
CA VAL A 248 -4.67 -2.15 28.88
C VAL A 248 -3.30 -2.46 28.30
N PHE A 249 -2.76 -1.55 27.48
CA PHE A 249 -1.34 -1.56 27.14
C PHE A 249 -0.63 -0.58 28.06
N LEU A 250 0.52 -0.98 28.60
CA LEU A 250 1.42 -0.08 29.29
C LEU A 250 2.86 -0.38 28.88
N GLY A 251 3.74 0.60 29.04
CA GLY A 251 5.17 0.48 28.79
C GLY A 251 5.97 1.18 29.87
N ILE A 252 6.96 0.48 30.42
CA ILE A 252 7.92 1.00 31.39
C ILE A 252 9.30 0.99 30.75
N GLN A 253 9.84 2.17 30.48
CA GLN A 253 11.11 2.31 29.77
C GLN A 253 12.30 2.58 30.68
N ASN A 254 12.07 2.96 31.94
CA ASN A 254 13.14 3.27 32.88
C ASN A 254 12.75 2.93 34.33
N GLU A 255 13.75 2.94 35.20
CA GLU A 255 13.63 2.55 36.61
C GLU A 255 12.75 3.52 37.41
N ARG A 256 12.64 4.78 36.99
CA ARG A 256 11.75 5.77 37.63
C ARG A 256 10.28 5.42 37.38
N GLU A 257 9.95 5.05 36.14
CA GLU A 257 8.61 4.58 35.78
C GLU A 257 8.30 3.25 36.48
N TRP A 258 9.27 2.33 36.56
CA TRP A 258 9.11 1.08 37.32
C TRP A 258 8.74 1.35 38.78
N ALA A 259 9.50 2.22 39.44
CA ALA A 259 9.23 2.57 40.83
C ALA A 259 7.89 3.32 41.00
N SER A 260 7.45 4.08 39.99
CA SER A 260 6.13 4.72 39.97
C SER A 260 5.00 3.70 39.80
N LEU A 261 5.21 2.65 38.99
CA LEU A 261 4.28 1.53 38.86
C LEU A 261 4.15 0.77 40.18
N CYS A 262 5.27 0.38 40.80
CA CYS A 262 5.28 -0.33 42.08
C CYS A 262 4.54 0.45 43.17
N ARG A 263 4.86 1.75 43.33
CA ARG A 263 4.32 2.58 44.42
C ARG A 263 2.90 3.08 44.14
N GLY A 264 2.68 3.64 42.96
CA GLY A 264 1.47 4.39 42.62
C GLY A 264 0.34 3.55 42.05
N VAL A 265 0.68 2.43 41.40
CA VAL A 265 -0.31 1.59 40.71
C VAL A 265 -0.55 0.28 41.45
N LEU A 266 0.54 -0.43 41.81
CA LEU A 266 0.45 -1.73 42.48
C LEU A 266 0.35 -1.62 44.01
N GLY A 267 0.69 -0.45 44.58
CA GLY A 267 0.73 -0.27 46.04
C GLY A 267 1.75 -1.18 46.75
N ARG A 268 2.77 -1.64 46.00
CA ARG A 268 3.77 -2.64 46.40
C ARG A 268 5.19 -2.08 46.22
N PRO A 269 5.61 -1.12 47.06
CA PRO A 269 6.94 -0.50 46.96
C PRO A 269 8.10 -1.51 47.05
N GLU A 270 7.89 -2.65 47.70
CA GLU A 270 8.89 -3.70 47.84
C GLU A 270 9.33 -4.31 46.50
N LEU A 271 8.47 -4.28 45.47
CA LEU A 271 8.79 -4.80 44.13
C LEU A 271 9.90 -4.00 43.43
N GLU A 272 10.15 -2.76 43.85
CA GLU A 272 11.24 -1.93 43.30
C GLU A 272 12.62 -2.58 43.53
N HIS A 273 12.78 -3.30 44.65
CA HIS A 273 14.03 -3.92 45.07
C HIS A 273 13.97 -5.46 45.03
N ASP A 274 12.87 -6.04 44.52
CA ASP A 274 12.76 -7.49 44.33
C ASP A 274 13.84 -7.94 43.33
N PRO A 275 14.70 -8.92 43.66
CA PRO A 275 15.74 -9.40 42.77
C PRO A 275 15.23 -9.88 41.40
N ARG A 276 13.95 -10.26 41.29
CA ARG A 276 13.32 -10.66 40.02
C ARG A 276 12.98 -9.47 39.12
N PHE A 277 12.79 -8.29 39.69
CA PHE A 277 12.23 -7.13 38.98
C PHE A 277 13.07 -5.84 39.07
N GLY A 278 14.19 -5.88 39.79
CA GLY A 278 15.04 -4.72 40.08
C GLY A 278 15.64 -4.06 38.83
N THR A 279 15.91 -4.82 37.77
CA THR A 279 16.40 -4.29 36.48
C THR A 279 15.52 -4.70 35.31
N ASN A 280 15.58 -3.99 34.19
CA ASN A 280 14.83 -4.38 32.99
C ASN A 280 15.18 -5.79 32.48
N PRO A 281 16.46 -6.19 32.36
CA PRO A 281 16.81 -7.57 32.01
C PRO A 281 16.18 -8.61 32.94
N ASP A 282 16.18 -8.37 34.25
CA ASP A 282 15.56 -9.28 35.21
C ASP A 282 14.04 -9.35 34.98
N ARG A 283 13.36 -8.21 34.77
CA ARG A 283 11.94 -8.18 34.43
C ARG A 283 11.61 -8.93 33.14
N VAL A 284 12.48 -8.88 32.12
CA VAL A 284 12.30 -9.63 30.88
C VAL A 284 12.45 -11.14 31.10
N VAL A 285 13.39 -11.57 31.94
CA VAL A 285 13.54 -12.98 32.33
C VAL A 285 12.31 -13.47 33.10
N HIS A 286 11.78 -12.64 33.99
CA HIS A 286 10.64 -12.94 34.85
C HIS A 286 9.30 -12.39 34.32
N ASP A 287 9.17 -12.14 33.01
CA ASP A 287 8.01 -11.44 32.42
C ASP A 287 6.68 -12.17 32.66
N ALA A 288 6.71 -13.51 32.69
CA ALA A 288 5.52 -14.30 32.98
C ALA A 288 5.02 -14.07 34.42
N GLU A 289 5.92 -14.10 35.41
CA GLU A 289 5.59 -13.81 36.81
C GLU A 289 5.12 -12.36 36.99
N LEU A 290 5.78 -11.41 36.33
CA LEU A 290 5.39 -10.01 36.38
C LEU A 290 4.01 -9.78 35.75
N THR A 291 3.71 -10.47 34.64
CA THR A 291 2.40 -10.40 33.99
C THR A 291 1.30 -10.87 34.92
N GLU A 292 1.47 -12.01 35.58
CA GLU A 292 0.48 -12.53 36.54
C GLU A 292 0.25 -11.54 37.69
N LEU A 293 1.31 -10.89 38.18
CA LEU A 293 1.24 -9.88 39.24
C LEU A 293 0.43 -8.66 38.78
N LEU A 294 0.73 -8.13 37.59
CA LEU A 294 0.01 -6.99 37.01
C LEU A 294 -1.46 -7.31 36.74
N GLU A 295 -1.73 -8.46 36.13
CA GLU A 295 -3.11 -8.86 35.80
C GLU A 295 -3.93 -9.17 37.05
N THR A 296 -3.31 -9.67 38.12
CA THR A 296 -4.00 -9.86 39.42
C THR A 296 -4.46 -8.53 40.00
N GLU A 297 -3.61 -7.51 39.99
CA GLU A 297 -3.96 -6.17 40.48
C GLU A 297 -5.02 -5.49 39.60
N PHE A 298 -4.98 -5.72 38.28
CA PHE A 298 -5.92 -5.14 37.33
C PHE A 298 -7.24 -5.90 37.20
N ALA A 299 -7.33 -7.17 37.61
CA ALA A 299 -8.51 -8.00 37.46
C ALA A 299 -9.79 -7.46 38.13
N THR A 300 -9.64 -6.55 39.11
CA THR A 300 -10.76 -5.96 39.86
C THR A 300 -11.16 -4.56 39.36
N ARG A 301 -10.47 -4.04 38.34
CA ARG A 301 -10.68 -2.70 37.79
C ARG A 301 -11.08 -2.80 36.32
N ASP A 302 -12.03 -1.97 35.91
CA ASP A 302 -12.30 -1.80 34.49
C ASP A 302 -11.12 -1.12 33.78
N THR A 303 -11.11 -1.20 32.46
CA THR A 303 -10.02 -0.69 31.63
C THR A 303 -9.82 0.81 31.82
N ASP A 304 -10.89 1.60 31.94
CA ASP A 304 -10.80 3.05 32.09
C ASP A 304 -10.20 3.45 33.45
N ALA A 305 -10.57 2.78 34.55
CA ALA A 305 -9.98 3.02 35.86
C ALA A 305 -8.48 2.66 35.90
N VAL A 306 -8.05 1.64 35.16
CA VAL A 306 -6.62 1.30 35.05
C VAL A 306 -5.87 2.34 34.22
N LEU A 307 -6.44 2.81 33.10
CA LEU A 307 -5.85 3.88 32.29
C LEU A 307 -5.70 5.17 33.11
N GLU A 308 -6.74 5.59 33.82
CA GLU A 308 -6.69 6.76 34.69
C GLU A 308 -5.61 6.61 35.77
N LEU A 309 -5.50 5.44 36.40
CA LEU A 309 -4.47 5.17 37.39
C LEU A 309 -3.04 5.28 36.81
N LEU A 310 -2.83 4.73 35.62
CA LEU A 310 -1.55 4.82 34.91
C LEU A 310 -1.22 6.27 34.51
N ASP A 311 -2.21 7.04 34.04
CA ASP A 311 -2.07 8.46 33.71
C ASP A 311 -1.67 9.28 34.95
N HIS A 312 -2.33 9.06 36.09
CA HIS A 312 -1.97 9.73 37.36
C HIS A 312 -0.56 9.37 37.84
N ALA A 313 -0.11 8.14 37.55
CA ALA A 313 1.25 7.68 37.86
C ALA A 313 2.30 8.15 36.84
N GLY A 314 1.90 8.84 35.76
CA GLY A 314 2.80 9.29 34.69
C GLY A 314 3.36 8.14 33.85
N ILE A 315 2.63 7.02 33.73
CA ILE A 315 3.05 5.83 33.00
C ILE A 315 2.45 5.82 31.60
N ALA A 316 3.30 5.59 30.60
CA ALA A 316 2.85 5.46 29.22
C ALA A 316 1.90 4.28 29.06
N ASN A 317 0.69 4.57 28.57
CA ASN A 317 -0.36 3.57 28.42
C ASN A 317 -1.19 3.82 27.15
N ALA A 318 -1.96 2.81 26.75
CA ALA A 318 -2.87 2.88 25.63
C ALA A 318 -4.01 1.88 25.76
N ARG A 319 -5.13 2.18 25.09
CA ARG A 319 -6.20 1.22 24.82
C ARG A 319 -6.03 0.61 23.44
N MET A 320 -6.08 -0.72 23.36
CA MET A 320 -6.04 -1.48 22.12
C MET A 320 -7.35 -1.28 21.33
N ARG A 321 -7.30 -0.43 20.30
CA ARG A 321 -8.48 -0.11 19.48
C ARG A 321 -8.55 -0.96 18.22
N THR A 322 -9.77 -1.29 17.83
CA THR A 322 -10.10 -1.82 16.51
C THR A 322 -9.98 -0.74 15.44
N PRO A 323 -9.87 -1.10 14.15
CA PRO A 323 -9.93 -0.14 13.04
C PRO A 323 -11.22 0.69 13.03
N ALA A 324 -12.34 0.11 13.45
CA ALA A 324 -13.61 0.84 13.55
C ALA A 324 -13.56 1.93 14.63
N GLU A 325 -13.00 1.63 15.81
CA GLU A 325 -12.81 2.62 16.89
C GLU A 325 -11.78 3.69 16.52
N PHE A 326 -10.75 3.34 15.76
CA PHE A 326 -9.76 4.30 15.25
C PHE A 326 -10.42 5.44 14.45
N THR A 327 -11.45 5.16 13.65
CA THR A 327 -12.19 6.21 12.90
C THR A 327 -12.89 7.24 13.80
N ARG A 328 -13.03 6.93 15.10
CA ARG A 328 -13.69 7.74 16.13
C ARG A 328 -12.71 8.11 17.25
N HIS A 329 -11.40 8.05 16.99
CA HIS A 329 -10.39 8.29 18.03
C HIS A 329 -10.53 9.71 18.61
N PRO A 330 -10.59 9.86 19.95
CA PRO A 330 -10.82 11.15 20.61
C PRO A 330 -9.73 12.17 20.27
N GLN A 331 -8.45 11.78 20.34
CA GLN A 331 -7.33 12.67 19.97
C GLN A 331 -7.40 13.16 18.51
N LEU A 332 -7.76 12.30 17.56
CA LEU A 332 -7.86 12.71 16.15
C LEU A 332 -9.08 13.60 15.90
N THR A 333 -10.14 13.40 16.67
CA THR A 333 -11.33 14.26 16.65
C THR A 333 -11.03 15.64 17.25
N ALA A 334 -10.37 15.69 18.41
CA ALA A 334 -9.95 16.93 19.06
C ALA A 334 -8.96 17.74 18.21
N ARG A 335 -8.11 17.06 17.43
CA ARG A 335 -7.18 17.65 16.47
C ARG A 335 -7.79 17.93 15.09
N ASP A 336 -9.11 17.76 14.92
CA ASP A 336 -9.83 17.97 13.65
C ASP A 336 -9.16 17.29 12.43
N ARG A 337 -8.78 16.02 12.59
CA ARG A 337 -7.94 15.29 11.61
C ARG A 337 -8.72 14.61 10.48
N TRP A 338 -10.02 14.85 10.35
CA TRP A 338 -10.89 14.13 9.42
C TRP A 338 -11.60 15.07 8.45
N ARG A 339 -11.67 14.69 7.17
CA ARG A 339 -12.43 15.43 6.14
C ARG A 339 -13.38 14.49 5.42
N THR A 340 -14.51 15.03 4.99
CA THR A 340 -15.41 14.31 4.09
C THR A 340 -14.84 14.38 2.68
N VAL A 341 -14.76 13.24 2.01
CA VAL A 341 -14.29 13.09 0.63
C VAL A 341 -15.37 12.38 -0.17
N ASP A 342 -15.70 12.93 -1.33
CA ASP A 342 -16.67 12.31 -2.24
C ASP A 342 -16.07 11.07 -2.90
N ILE A 343 -16.90 10.03 -2.98
CA ILE A 343 -16.60 8.77 -3.66
C ILE A 343 -17.76 8.45 -4.61
N PRO A 344 -17.60 7.57 -5.61
CA PRO A 344 -18.70 7.27 -6.53
C PRO A 344 -19.97 6.75 -5.83
N GLY A 345 -19.82 5.99 -4.75
CA GLY A 345 -20.92 5.45 -3.94
C GLY A 345 -21.54 6.43 -2.93
N GLY A 346 -20.99 7.64 -2.74
CA GLY A 346 -21.42 8.55 -1.70
C GLY A 346 -20.30 9.43 -1.17
N ASN A 347 -20.09 9.42 0.15
CA ASN A 347 -18.99 10.13 0.78
C ASN A 347 -18.39 9.31 1.92
N MET A 348 -17.10 9.52 2.17
CA MET A 348 -16.39 8.86 3.28
C MET A 348 -15.62 9.87 4.12
N ARG A 349 -15.31 9.50 5.36
CA ARG A 349 -14.35 10.24 6.19
C ARG A 349 -12.94 9.75 5.89
N ALA A 350 -12.08 10.67 5.44
CA ALA A 350 -10.67 10.42 5.20
C ALA A 350 -9.80 11.17 6.22
N LEU A 351 -8.74 10.52 6.68
CA LEU A 351 -7.75 11.15 7.54
C LEU A 351 -6.89 12.13 6.73
N VAL A 352 -6.71 13.33 7.27
CA VAL A 352 -5.83 14.36 6.72
C VAL A 352 -4.37 13.86 6.76
N PRO A 353 -3.56 14.09 5.71
CA PRO A 353 -2.12 13.79 5.70
C PRO A 353 -1.39 14.29 6.94
N PRO A 354 -0.46 13.50 7.52
CA PRO A 354 0.06 13.72 8.88
C PRO A 354 0.93 14.98 9.02
N VAL A 355 1.51 15.48 7.93
CA VAL A 355 2.29 16.73 7.96
C VAL A 355 1.34 17.91 8.05
N GLU A 356 1.49 18.70 9.11
CA GLU A 356 0.76 19.95 9.32
C GLU A 356 1.62 21.13 8.88
N SER A 357 0.99 22.10 8.23
CA SER A 357 1.63 23.35 7.85
C SER A 357 0.72 24.53 8.16
N ASP A 358 1.36 25.64 8.52
CA ASP A 358 0.75 26.96 8.65
C ASP A 358 0.58 27.68 7.29
N THR A 359 1.30 27.25 6.25
CA THR A 359 1.33 27.91 4.95
C THR A 359 0.47 27.25 3.87
N TRP A 360 0.05 26.00 4.07
CA TRP A 360 -0.80 25.28 3.11
C TRP A 360 -1.70 24.24 3.79
N ARG A 361 -2.71 23.77 3.06
CA ARG A 361 -3.62 22.71 3.51
C ARG A 361 -3.74 21.63 2.43
N PRO A 362 -3.88 20.35 2.81
CA PRO A 362 -4.13 19.28 1.85
C PRO A 362 -5.40 19.50 1.04
N VAL A 363 -5.36 19.25 -0.27
CA VAL A 363 -6.49 19.46 -1.18
C VAL A 363 -7.60 18.44 -0.96
N MET A 364 -7.27 17.16 -0.78
CA MET A 364 -8.23 16.09 -0.43
C MET A 364 -9.42 15.97 -1.41
N GLY A 365 -9.17 16.06 -2.73
CA GLY A 365 -10.23 16.02 -3.76
C GLY A 365 -10.99 14.68 -3.83
N ALA A 366 -12.01 14.59 -4.69
CA ALA A 366 -12.86 13.40 -4.83
C ALA A 366 -12.11 12.16 -5.34
N VAL A 367 -12.64 10.97 -5.07
CA VAL A 367 -12.19 9.71 -5.69
C VAL A 367 -12.91 9.53 -7.03
N PRO A 368 -12.19 9.32 -8.15
CA PRO A 368 -12.82 9.26 -9.46
C PRO A 368 -13.46 7.89 -9.76
N ARG A 369 -14.59 7.91 -10.49
CA ARG A 369 -15.06 6.74 -11.24
C ARG A 369 -14.03 6.33 -12.31
N PRO A 370 -14.01 5.06 -12.74
CA PRO A 370 -13.21 4.65 -13.90
C PRO A 370 -13.54 5.54 -15.10
N GLY A 371 -12.53 6.10 -15.73
CA GLY A 371 -12.67 6.91 -16.95
C GLY A 371 -13.47 8.21 -16.77
N GLN A 372 -13.67 8.67 -15.53
CA GLN A 372 -14.50 9.84 -15.23
C GLN A 372 -14.09 11.08 -16.03
N HIS A 373 -12.80 11.24 -16.31
CA HIS A 373 -12.23 12.41 -16.95
C HIS A 373 -11.80 12.14 -18.40
N THR A 374 -12.07 10.95 -18.94
CA THR A 374 -11.62 10.55 -20.28
C THR A 374 -12.00 11.59 -21.34
N ALA A 375 -13.29 11.92 -21.48
CA ALA A 375 -13.75 12.86 -22.49
C ALA A 375 -13.13 14.26 -22.34
N ALA A 376 -12.96 14.74 -21.11
CA ALA A 376 -12.35 16.03 -20.83
C ALA A 376 -10.86 16.04 -21.21
N LEU A 377 -10.13 14.97 -20.91
CA LEU A 377 -8.72 14.83 -21.25
C LEU A 377 -8.49 14.66 -22.76
N TYR A 378 -9.38 13.96 -23.48
CA TYR A 378 -9.34 13.96 -24.95
C TYR A 378 -9.53 15.36 -25.52
N ALA A 379 -10.51 16.11 -25.00
CA ALA A 379 -10.75 17.47 -25.46
C ALA A 379 -9.57 18.40 -25.13
N GLU A 380 -8.97 18.27 -23.96
CA GLU A 380 -7.84 19.10 -23.56
C GLU A 380 -6.58 18.87 -24.41
N PHE A 381 -6.19 17.61 -24.59
CA PHE A 381 -4.90 17.27 -25.20
C PHE A 381 -4.96 17.06 -26.71
N LEU A 382 -6.12 16.71 -27.26
CA LEU A 382 -6.26 16.32 -28.67
C LEU A 382 -7.26 17.14 -29.48
N SER A 383 -7.90 18.17 -28.90
CA SER A 383 -8.71 19.09 -29.72
C SER A 383 -7.82 19.78 -30.75
N PRO A 384 -8.25 19.89 -32.01
CA PRO A 384 -7.58 20.77 -32.95
C PRO A 384 -7.66 22.18 -32.37
N ALA A 385 -6.51 22.77 -32.05
CA ALA A 385 -6.43 24.21 -31.85
C ALA A 385 -7.12 24.86 -33.07
N SER A 386 -8.00 25.81 -32.83
CA SER A 386 -8.69 26.56 -33.86
C SER A 386 -7.67 27.08 -34.89
N GLU A 387 -7.55 26.40 -36.03
CA GLU A 387 -7.09 26.99 -37.28
C GLU A 387 -8.15 27.99 -37.71
N SER A 388 -8.21 29.13 -37.04
CA SER A 388 -9.01 30.28 -37.43
C SER A 388 -8.43 31.55 -36.83
N ASP A 389 -7.18 31.89 -37.18
CA ASP A 389 -6.78 33.30 -37.29
C ASP A 389 -5.54 33.51 -38.17
N SER A 390 -5.63 33.06 -39.42
CA SER A 390 -4.91 33.67 -40.55
C SER A 390 -5.25 32.90 -41.81
N LEU A 391 -6.32 33.30 -42.52
CA LEU A 391 -6.53 33.11 -43.97
C LEU A 391 -7.96 33.57 -44.32
N THR A 392 -8.19 34.88 -44.36
CA THR A 392 -9.18 35.48 -45.28
C THR A 392 -8.68 36.86 -45.69
N GLY A 393 -7.67 36.87 -46.55
CA GLY A 393 -7.34 37.99 -47.42
C GLY A 393 -7.39 37.47 -48.85
N GLU A 394 -8.38 37.95 -49.62
CA GLU A 394 -8.57 37.75 -51.07
C GLU A 394 -9.00 36.31 -51.49
N SER A 395 -10.00 36.08 -52.33
CA SER A 395 -10.56 36.88 -53.42
C SER A 395 -11.99 36.42 -53.72
N ASP A 396 -12.89 37.37 -53.95
CA ASP A 396 -14.24 37.12 -54.43
C ASP A 396 -14.27 37.42 -55.93
N ALA A 397 -14.41 36.36 -56.74
CA ALA A 397 -14.65 36.46 -58.17
C ALA A 397 -15.70 35.42 -58.57
N THR A 398 -16.95 35.88 -58.53
CA THR A 398 -18.19 35.39 -59.16
C THR A 398 -18.02 34.32 -60.24
N THR A 399 -18.68 33.16 -60.04
CA THR A 399 -19.02 32.21 -61.10
C THR A 399 -20.54 32.13 -61.26
N ALA A 400 -20.98 32.22 -62.51
CA ALA A 400 -22.36 32.09 -62.92
C ALA A 400 -22.71 30.63 -63.27
N GLY A 401 -23.94 30.21 -62.94
CA GLY A 401 -24.83 29.47 -63.85
C GLY A 401 -24.88 27.93 -63.77
N ALA A 402 -26.10 27.45 -63.48
CA ALA A 402 -26.81 26.32 -64.15
C ALA A 402 -26.27 24.88 -63.94
N ASP A 403 -27.04 23.79 -63.86
CA ASP A 403 -28.47 23.47 -63.80
C ASP A 403 -28.61 21.97 -63.44
N ALA A 404 -29.80 21.59 -62.97
CA ALA A 404 -30.54 20.34 -63.25
C ALA A 404 -30.08 18.89 -62.86
N THR A 405 -30.98 18.24 -62.08
CA THR A 405 -31.65 16.92 -62.29
C THR A 405 -31.01 15.56 -61.94
N THR A 406 -31.53 14.97 -60.85
CA THR A 406 -32.30 13.69 -60.68
C THR A 406 -31.91 12.34 -61.33
N ALA A 407 -32.24 11.30 -60.54
CA ALA A 407 -32.45 9.86 -60.82
C ALA A 407 -31.22 8.96 -60.59
N GLY A 408 -31.30 7.80 -59.94
CA GLY A 408 -32.40 7.00 -59.43
C GLY A 408 -31.97 5.52 -59.40
N ALA A 409 -32.61 4.73 -58.53
CA ALA A 409 -32.66 3.25 -58.50
C ALA A 409 -31.37 2.47 -58.16
N ASP A 410 -31.40 1.24 -57.63
CA ASP A 410 -32.31 0.41 -56.83
C ASP A 410 -31.57 -0.95 -56.66
N ALA A 411 -31.91 -1.72 -55.62
CA ALA A 411 -31.83 -3.19 -55.55
C ALA A 411 -30.45 -3.91 -55.59
N THR A 412 -30.17 -5.08 -55.01
CA THR A 412 -30.83 -6.05 -54.09
C THR A 412 -29.83 -7.20 -53.87
N ALA A 413 -29.93 -7.89 -52.72
CA ALA A 413 -29.70 -9.33 -52.51
C ALA A 413 -28.27 -9.90 -52.67
N ALA A 414 -27.87 -11.04 -52.10
CA ALA A 414 -28.26 -11.88 -50.96
C ALA A 414 -27.27 -13.08 -50.96
N GLY A 415 -26.99 -13.65 -49.78
CA GLY A 415 -26.46 -15.02 -49.61
C GLY A 415 -24.96 -15.20 -49.88
N ALA A 416 -24.26 -16.20 -49.34
CA ALA A 416 -24.53 -17.19 -48.32
C ALA A 416 -23.17 -17.84 -47.97
N ASP A 417 -22.98 -18.18 -46.70
CA ASP A 417 -22.32 -19.36 -46.13
C ASP A 417 -21.27 -20.19 -46.91
N ALA A 418 -20.18 -20.55 -46.21
CA ALA A 418 -19.64 -21.93 -46.06
C ALA A 418 -18.12 -21.99 -45.79
N THR A 419 -17.79 -22.32 -44.54
CA THR A 419 -16.83 -23.33 -44.03
C THR A 419 -15.70 -23.94 -44.91
N ALA A 420 -14.54 -24.07 -44.24
CA ALA A 420 -13.70 -25.29 -44.06
C ALA A 420 -12.33 -25.44 -44.78
N ALA A 421 -11.29 -25.52 -43.93
CA ALA A 421 -10.30 -26.59 -43.79
C ALA A 421 -9.08 -26.75 -44.75
N GLY A 422 -7.95 -27.14 -44.11
CA GLY A 422 -6.84 -27.93 -44.69
C GLY A 422 -5.54 -27.13 -44.90
N ALA A 423 -4.50 -27.20 -44.05
CA ALA A 423 -3.55 -28.29 -43.76
C ALA A 423 -2.42 -28.47 -44.82
N GLY A 424 -1.17 -28.61 -44.34
CA GLY A 424 0.02 -29.06 -45.09
C GLY A 424 1.24 -28.13 -44.93
N ALA A 425 2.11 -28.27 -43.93
CA ALA A 425 3.20 -29.24 -43.74
C ALA A 425 4.40 -29.07 -44.70
N THR A 426 5.59 -28.84 -44.14
CA THR A 426 6.85 -29.56 -44.45
C THR A 426 7.98 -29.15 -43.50
N ALA A 427 8.79 -30.14 -43.13
CA ALA A 427 9.84 -30.11 -42.11
C ALA A 427 11.19 -30.51 -42.71
N VAL A 428 12.30 -30.02 -42.13
CA VAL A 428 13.66 -30.62 -42.06
C VAL A 428 14.30 -29.99 -40.80
N GLY A 429 14.61 -30.67 -39.69
CA GLY A 429 15.59 -31.74 -39.47
C GLY A 429 16.96 -31.13 -39.11
N SER A 430 17.40 -31.07 -37.85
CA SER A 430 18.38 -32.01 -37.27
C SER A 430 18.75 -31.65 -35.81
N GLY A 431 19.00 -32.67 -34.95
CA GLY A 431 19.96 -32.56 -33.84
C GLY A 431 19.40 -32.76 -32.42
N ALA A 432 19.38 -34.01 -31.96
CA ALA A 432 18.91 -34.45 -30.65
C ALA A 432 19.92 -34.23 -29.49
N MET A 433 19.41 -34.05 -28.27
CA MET A 433 19.85 -34.76 -27.06
C MET A 433 18.75 -34.63 -25.97
N ALA A 434 18.50 -35.74 -25.29
CA ALA A 434 17.29 -36.05 -24.54
C ALA A 434 17.40 -35.82 -23.02
N ALA A 435 16.27 -35.49 -22.40
CA ALA A 435 15.77 -35.99 -21.10
C ALA A 435 14.37 -35.36 -20.85
N GLY A 436 13.27 -36.03 -21.23
CA GLY A 436 12.31 -36.70 -20.31
C GLY A 436 12.38 -36.22 -18.85
N SER A 437 11.34 -35.76 -18.18
CA SER A 437 9.88 -35.96 -18.21
C SER A 437 9.26 -34.76 -17.46
N GLY A 438 8.10 -34.18 -17.75
CA GLY A 438 6.88 -34.74 -18.31
C GLY A 438 5.83 -34.98 -17.23
N VAL A 439 5.30 -33.92 -16.58
CA VAL A 439 3.94 -33.93 -16.00
C VAL A 439 3.29 -32.57 -16.19
N THR A 440 2.09 -32.63 -16.76
CA THR A 440 1.15 -31.60 -17.17
C THR A 440 0.54 -30.81 -16.00
N ALA A 441 0.52 -29.48 -16.10
CA ALA A 441 -0.31 -28.62 -15.26
C ALA A 441 -1.72 -28.56 -15.87
N VAL A 442 -2.72 -28.99 -15.10
CA VAL A 442 -4.14 -28.85 -15.41
C VAL A 442 -4.68 -27.62 -14.67
N GLU A 443 -5.41 -26.80 -15.41
CA GLU A 443 -6.18 -25.64 -14.94
C GLU A 443 -7.29 -26.00 -13.93
N SER A 444 -7.87 -24.95 -13.34
CA SER A 444 -9.09 -24.85 -12.51
C SER A 444 -8.76 -24.61 -11.04
N GLY A 445 -9.44 -23.73 -10.32
CA GLY A 445 -10.73 -23.10 -10.55
C GLY A 445 -11.31 -22.89 -9.15
N ALA A 446 -11.66 -21.66 -8.80
CA ALA A 446 -12.30 -21.36 -7.53
C ALA A 446 -13.69 -22.04 -7.46
N MET A 447 -14.01 -22.64 -6.32
CA MET A 447 -15.38 -22.73 -5.83
C MET A 447 -15.40 -22.62 -4.31
N ALA A 448 -16.20 -21.66 -3.86
CA ALA A 448 -16.73 -21.54 -2.51
C ALA A 448 -18.19 -22.01 -2.56
N ASP A 449 -18.59 -22.82 -1.58
CA ASP A 449 -19.92 -23.11 -1.02
C ASP A 449 -19.71 -24.40 -0.19
N GLU A 450 -20.34 -24.69 0.94
CA GLU A 450 -21.54 -24.19 1.59
C GLU A 450 -21.50 -24.60 3.08
N LEU A 451 -22.37 -24.00 3.88
CA LEU A 451 -22.69 -24.37 5.26
C LEU A 451 -23.29 -25.78 5.37
N ASP A 452 -22.97 -26.52 6.44
CA ASP A 452 -24.01 -27.20 7.21
C ASP A 452 -23.60 -27.41 8.68
N ALA A 453 -24.60 -27.30 9.55
CA ALA A 453 -24.53 -27.46 11.00
C ALA A 453 -25.18 -28.78 11.44
N THR A 454 -25.02 -29.10 12.73
CA THR A 454 -25.64 -30.22 13.50
C THR A 454 -24.91 -31.56 13.34
N THR A 455 -24.62 -32.39 14.36
CA THR A 455 -25.13 -32.67 15.72
C THR A 455 -23.93 -33.27 16.52
N GLY A 456 -23.73 -32.99 17.82
CA GLY A 456 -24.34 -33.72 18.95
C GLY A 456 -23.51 -34.95 19.38
N GLY A 457 -22.91 -34.93 20.58
CA GLY A 457 -22.27 -36.13 21.15
C GLY A 457 -21.41 -35.90 22.39
N SER A 458 -22.01 -36.07 23.56
CA SER A 458 -21.40 -36.07 24.89
C SER A 458 -20.36 -37.18 25.09
N GLY A 459 -19.36 -36.96 25.94
CA GLY A 459 -18.54 -38.02 26.51
C GLY A 459 -17.50 -37.51 27.50
N ALA A 460 -17.88 -37.38 28.77
CA ALA A 460 -16.96 -37.20 29.88
C ALA A 460 -16.35 -38.56 30.27
N MET A 461 -15.04 -38.62 30.58
CA MET A 461 -14.51 -39.26 31.81
C MET A 461 -12.97 -39.30 31.85
N THR A 462 -12.42 -38.62 32.87
CA THR A 462 -11.41 -39.08 33.85
C THR A 462 -10.12 -39.78 33.39
N ALA A 463 -8.98 -39.21 33.78
CA ALA A 463 -8.01 -39.76 34.76
C ALA A 463 -6.54 -39.51 34.34
N ALA A 464 -5.86 -38.65 35.10
CA ALA A 464 -4.44 -38.81 35.47
C ALA A 464 -4.38 -39.72 36.73
N PRO A 465 -3.22 -40.09 37.29
CA PRO A 465 -1.82 -39.77 36.94
C PRO A 465 -0.89 -41.01 36.91
N ASP A 466 0.38 -40.84 36.53
CA ASP A 466 1.47 -41.31 37.39
C ASP A 466 2.84 -40.76 37.02
N ALA A 467 3.63 -40.56 38.08
CA ALA A 467 4.98 -40.01 38.11
C ALA A 467 6.04 -41.12 37.94
N ALA A 468 7.28 -40.74 37.56
CA ALA A 468 8.52 -41.23 38.17
C ALA A 468 9.79 -40.74 37.42
N THR A 469 10.51 -39.84 38.11
CA THR A 469 11.96 -39.90 38.44
C THR A 469 13.00 -40.38 37.43
N GLY A 470 14.04 -39.56 37.27
CA GLY A 470 15.34 -39.96 36.73
C GLY A 470 16.39 -38.85 36.88
N ASP A 471 16.99 -38.77 38.05
CA ASP A 471 18.07 -37.87 38.46
C ASP A 471 19.45 -38.49 38.07
N SER A 472 20.44 -37.67 37.67
CA SER A 472 21.88 -37.85 37.98
C SER A 472 22.81 -36.86 37.23
N GLU A 473 23.27 -35.89 38.01
CA GLU A 473 24.60 -35.27 38.12
C GLU A 473 25.73 -35.45 37.06
N ARG A 474 26.22 -34.27 36.63
CA ARG A 474 27.62 -33.74 36.67
C ARG A 474 28.80 -34.68 36.42
N VAL A 475 29.70 -34.27 35.49
CA VAL A 475 31.15 -34.06 35.76
C VAL A 475 31.68 -32.92 34.89
N HIS A 476 32.63 -32.18 35.47
CA HIS A 476 33.30 -30.95 35.07
C HIS A 476 34.75 -31.27 34.67
N ASP A 477 35.26 -30.72 33.56
CA ASP A 477 36.69 -30.37 33.30
C ASP A 477 36.72 -29.64 31.94
N GLY A 478 37.45 -28.56 31.65
CA GLY A 478 38.63 -27.98 32.26
C GLY A 478 39.69 -27.73 31.17
N ARG A 479 39.87 -26.46 30.75
CA ARG A 479 41.03 -25.88 30.03
C ARG A 479 41.37 -26.39 28.61
N HIS A 480 41.13 -25.56 27.59
CA HIS A 480 42.19 -24.80 26.89
C HIS A 480 41.60 -23.73 25.97
#